data_AF-A0A6M4WXH8-F1
#
_entry.id   AF-A0A6M4WXH8-F1
#
_cell.length_a   1.000
_cell.length_b   1.000
_cell.length_c   1.000
_cell.angle_alpha   90.00
_cell.angle_beta   90.00
_cell.angle_gamma   90.00
#
_symmetry.space_group_name_H-M   'P 1'
#
loop_
_entity.id
_entity.type
_entity.pdbx_description
1 polymer ?
#
loop_
_entity_poly.entity_id
_entity_poly.type
_entity_poly.pdbx_seq_one_letter_code
_entity_poly.pdbx_strand_id
1 'polypeptide(L)'
;MSATRRQILAGTGALGVGAGIAFTGALSDLFAGTAAAQNLGRDGYGPLVPDKDGLLDLPAGFRYRVLSREGDPLRSGEGPVPSNHDGMTALPGRGGRVHLVRNHENRPTAKFPVPTIEGLTYDPAGKGGCTALTLDSRNNVLSERVAIAGTAVNCAGGPTPWHTWLTCEETEDKAGTNGYTKDHGFIFEVDPADPRRSGAVPLTAMGRFQHEAIAVDPRLGIVYETEDAFLEPFGLFYRFLPKKPLGGAGSLRAGGRLQAMRVPGVPDLSSIQDTGATFDGIEWVDVPDPLAVETPVRLQDFGPKGITHAQKLEGCYWGGRCVYFVSSFAHGADGSAADHFGQIWRYDPKLRRLTLVIVFGPDTDVQLPGESPDNICLAPSGGLMVCEDGNGAQHVFGVTRGGEVYAMARGRQNIGTPQAPEWGEFAGVTFSPDGDTMYVNCYTPGTTFAVTGPWRR
;
A
#
# COMPACT_ATOMS: atom_id res chain seq x y z
N MET A 1 19.47 -14.55 43.30
CA MET A 1 18.33 -14.41 42.37
C MET A 1 18.21 -12.94 42.00
N SER A 2 18.72 -12.55 40.84
CA SER A 2 18.68 -11.16 40.38
C SER A 2 17.39 -10.93 39.59
N ALA A 3 16.56 -10.02 40.07
CA ALA A 3 15.46 -9.46 39.30
C ALA A 3 16.02 -8.73 38.07
N THR A 4 15.51 -9.05 36.88
CA THR A 4 15.85 -8.34 35.64
C THR A 4 15.11 -7.00 35.60
N ARG A 5 15.76 -5.97 35.04
CA ARG A 5 15.33 -4.55 34.95
C ARG A 5 13.92 -4.28 34.38
N ARG A 6 13.16 -5.30 33.96
CA ARG A 6 11.84 -5.20 33.30
C ARG A 6 10.66 -4.88 34.22
N GLN A 7 10.78 -4.99 35.54
CA GLN A 7 9.63 -4.86 36.45
C GLN A 7 9.53 -3.54 37.22
N ILE A 8 10.49 -2.61 37.10
CA ILE A 8 10.49 -1.36 37.89
C ILE A 8 10.00 -0.13 37.09
N LEU A 9 9.82 -0.23 35.77
CA LEU A 9 9.36 0.91 34.94
C LEU A 9 7.85 0.92 34.61
N ALA A 10 7.08 -0.08 35.03
CA ALA A 10 5.63 -0.13 34.79
C ALA A 10 4.80 0.83 35.68
N GLY A 11 5.47 1.68 36.48
CA GLY A 11 4.85 2.37 37.62
C GLY A 11 5.03 3.87 37.67
N THR A 12 5.34 4.59 36.58
CA THR A 12 5.31 6.06 36.52
C THR A 12 5.43 6.53 35.07
N GLY A 13 4.32 6.90 34.41
CA GLY A 13 4.37 7.36 33.02
C GLY A 13 3.06 7.92 32.48
N ALA A 14 2.20 8.46 33.35
CA ALA A 14 1.17 9.40 32.93
C ALA A 14 1.77 10.79 33.15
N LEU A 15 2.06 11.52 32.07
CA LEU A 15 2.19 12.98 31.91
C LEU A 15 3.14 13.31 30.74
N GLY A 16 2.58 13.80 29.62
CA GLY A 16 3.32 14.49 28.55
C GLY A 16 3.74 13.62 27.36
N VAL A 17 2.81 13.30 26.45
CA VAL A 17 3.13 12.76 25.13
C VAL A 17 3.67 13.90 24.26
N GLY A 18 4.99 13.94 24.15
CA GLY A 18 5.76 14.90 23.35
C GLY A 18 7.15 14.35 23.02
N ALA A 19 7.26 13.04 22.80
CA ALA A 19 8.44 12.39 22.24
C ALA A 19 8.21 12.24 20.75
N GLY A 20 8.77 13.18 19.98
CA GLY A 20 8.53 13.33 18.55
C GLY A 20 9.25 12.27 17.72
N ILE A 21 8.53 11.70 16.77
CA ILE A 21 9.14 10.98 15.67
C ILE A 21 9.98 12.01 14.90
N ALA A 22 11.28 11.79 14.80
CA ALA A 22 12.19 12.68 14.10
C ALA A 22 12.32 12.24 12.63
N PHE A 23 11.60 12.92 11.74
CA PHE A 23 11.86 12.83 10.31
C PHE A 23 12.96 13.82 9.94
N THR A 24 14.02 13.35 9.30
CA THR A 24 14.91 14.20 8.52
C THR A 24 14.43 14.17 7.08
N GLY A 25 14.28 15.31 6.38
CA GLY A 25 13.91 15.29 4.96
C GLY A 25 13.40 16.58 4.32
N ALA A 26 13.42 16.63 2.98
CA ALA A 26 12.95 17.74 2.15
C ALA A 26 11.54 17.47 1.60
N LEU A 27 10.54 17.67 2.45
CA LEU A 27 9.17 17.24 2.17
C LEU A 27 8.35 18.25 1.36
N SER A 28 8.86 19.46 1.13
CA SER A 28 8.23 20.46 0.27
C SER A 28 7.93 19.92 -1.15
N ASP A 29 8.73 18.96 -1.63
CA ASP A 29 8.58 18.36 -2.95
C ASP A 29 7.50 17.27 -3.03
N LEU A 30 7.22 16.55 -1.92
CA LEU A 30 6.09 15.59 -1.82
C LEU A 30 4.75 16.25 -2.15
N PHE A 31 4.65 17.53 -1.81
CA PHE A 31 3.41 18.28 -1.83
C PHE A 31 3.35 19.34 -2.93
N ALA A 32 4.34 19.40 -3.82
CA ALA A 32 4.43 20.39 -4.90
C ALA A 32 3.26 20.32 -5.91
N GLY A 33 2.40 19.29 -5.84
CA GLY A 33 1.17 19.15 -6.64
C GLY A 33 -0.14 19.46 -5.91
N THR A 34 -0.13 19.71 -4.59
CA THR A 34 -1.35 19.96 -3.81
C THR A 34 -1.55 21.46 -3.59
N ALA A 35 -2.16 22.13 -4.58
CA ALA A 35 -2.43 23.57 -4.54
C ALA A 35 -3.39 24.01 -3.40
N ALA A 36 -4.12 23.06 -2.81
CA ALA A 36 -5.09 23.28 -1.73
C ALA A 36 -4.53 23.06 -0.32
N ALA A 37 -3.23 22.78 -0.20
CA ALA A 37 -2.65 22.33 1.06
C ALA A 37 -2.65 23.41 2.14
N GLN A 38 -3.08 23.00 3.33
CA GLN A 38 -3.16 23.85 4.51
C GLN A 38 -1.96 23.62 5.42
N ASN A 39 -1.56 24.65 6.17
CA ASN A 39 -0.54 24.53 7.22
C ASN A 39 -1.17 23.86 8.44
N LEU A 40 -1.28 22.53 8.40
CA LEU A 40 -1.40 21.76 9.64
C LEU A 40 -0.15 22.09 10.47
N GLY A 41 -0.35 22.59 11.69
CA GLY A 41 0.75 22.84 12.62
C GLY A 41 1.46 21.54 13.01
N ARG A 42 2.44 21.63 13.90
CA ARG A 42 3.23 20.47 14.35
C ARG A 42 2.40 19.29 14.88
N ASP A 43 1.22 19.57 15.44
CA ASP A 43 0.37 18.57 16.10
C ASP A 43 -0.65 17.91 15.16
N GLY A 44 -0.61 18.20 13.84
CA GLY A 44 -1.57 17.68 12.88
C GLY A 44 -3.02 18.03 13.23
N TYR A 45 -3.84 17.01 13.49
CA TYR A 45 -5.24 17.16 13.93
C TYR A 45 -5.44 17.10 15.45
N GLY A 46 -4.36 17.05 16.24
CA GLY A 46 -4.40 16.92 17.69
C GLY A 46 -4.45 15.46 18.18
N PRO A 47 -4.54 15.23 19.50
CA PRO A 47 -4.43 13.90 20.10
C PRO A 47 -5.64 13.01 19.78
N LEU A 48 -5.40 11.70 19.71
CA LEU A 48 -6.45 10.69 19.56
C LEU A 48 -7.35 10.64 20.79
N VAL A 49 -8.65 10.52 20.55
CA VAL A 49 -9.68 10.32 21.58
C VAL A 49 -10.07 8.85 21.60
N PRO A 50 -10.00 8.16 22.76
CA PRO A 50 -10.42 6.77 22.88
C PRO A 50 -11.87 6.57 22.44
N ASP A 51 -12.08 5.62 21.54
CA ASP A 51 -13.38 5.26 21.03
C ASP A 51 -14.18 4.47 22.07
N LYS A 52 -15.46 4.81 22.19
CA LYS A 52 -16.38 4.16 23.13
C LYS A 52 -16.83 2.79 22.63
N ASP A 53 -16.92 2.63 21.31
CA ASP A 53 -17.30 1.37 20.69
C ASP A 53 -16.10 0.42 20.51
N GLY A 54 -14.88 0.93 20.76
CA GLY A 54 -13.65 0.15 20.79
C GLY A 54 -13.18 -0.32 19.41
N LEU A 55 -13.45 0.42 18.33
CA LEU A 55 -13.02 0.08 16.99
C LEU A 55 -11.87 0.95 16.50
N LEU A 56 -12.01 2.28 16.59
CA LEU A 56 -11.08 3.22 15.95
C LEU A 56 -10.97 4.53 16.74
N ASP A 57 -9.83 4.74 17.41
CA ASP A 57 -9.55 6.03 18.06
C ASP A 57 -9.22 7.08 16.99
N LEU A 58 -9.79 8.28 17.12
CA LEU A 58 -9.65 9.38 16.16
C LEU A 58 -9.46 10.73 16.87
N PRO A 59 -8.84 11.74 16.23
CA PRO A 59 -8.74 13.08 16.78
C PRO A 59 -10.12 13.73 17.00
N ALA A 60 -10.17 14.69 17.92
CA ALA A 60 -11.41 15.41 18.23
C ALA A 60 -12.02 16.07 16.97
N GLY A 61 -13.31 15.80 16.72
CA GLY A 61 -14.04 16.32 15.57
C GLY A 61 -14.09 15.37 14.36
N PHE A 62 -13.34 14.27 14.39
CA PHE A 62 -13.49 13.16 13.45
C PHE A 62 -14.48 12.13 13.96
N ARG A 63 -15.08 11.39 13.02
CA ARG A 63 -15.99 10.26 13.29
C ARG A 63 -15.85 9.24 12.18
N TYR A 64 -16.11 7.97 12.47
CA TYR A 64 -16.13 6.91 11.46
C TYR A 64 -17.53 6.35 11.23
N ARG A 65 -17.70 5.67 10.10
CA ARG A 65 -18.73 4.67 9.84
C ARG A 65 -18.06 3.37 9.41
N VAL A 66 -18.52 2.24 9.93
CA VAL A 66 -18.17 0.93 9.38
C VAL A 66 -18.99 0.70 8.11
N LEU A 67 -18.30 0.47 6.99
CA LEU A 67 -18.91 0.23 5.68
C LEU A 67 -19.20 -1.26 5.46
N SER A 68 -18.25 -2.12 5.83
CA SER A 68 -18.29 -3.56 5.55
C SER A 68 -17.35 -4.29 6.53
N ARG A 69 -17.72 -5.52 6.91
CA ARG A 69 -16.95 -6.42 7.78
C ARG A 69 -16.87 -7.80 7.16
N GLU A 70 -15.72 -8.45 7.29
CA GLU A 70 -15.54 -9.84 6.88
C GLU A 70 -16.61 -10.76 7.49
N GLY A 71 -17.04 -11.76 6.74
CA GLY A 71 -18.05 -12.72 7.17
C GLY A 71 -19.51 -12.25 7.10
N ASP A 72 -19.78 -10.93 7.07
CA ASP A 72 -21.14 -10.42 6.82
C ASP A 72 -21.60 -10.81 5.41
N PRO A 73 -22.91 -10.93 5.12
CA PRO A 73 -23.36 -11.21 3.76
C PRO A 73 -23.05 -10.06 2.80
N LEU A 74 -22.44 -10.37 1.65
CA LEU A 74 -22.31 -9.44 0.54
C LEU A 74 -23.71 -8.98 0.10
N ARG A 75 -23.87 -7.68 -0.16
CA ARG A 75 -25.16 -7.11 -0.60
C ARG A 75 -25.66 -7.68 -1.94
N SER A 76 -24.75 -8.19 -2.77
CA SER A 76 -25.07 -8.90 -4.01
C SER A 76 -25.69 -10.28 -3.79
N GLY A 77 -25.55 -10.87 -2.60
CA GLY A 77 -25.95 -12.26 -2.33
C GLY A 77 -24.95 -13.31 -2.80
N GLU A 78 -23.75 -12.91 -3.23
CA GLU A 78 -22.71 -13.81 -3.79
C GLU A 78 -21.96 -14.64 -2.74
N GLY A 79 -22.16 -14.37 -1.44
CA GLY A 79 -21.50 -15.06 -0.35
C GLY A 79 -21.17 -14.13 0.83
N PRO A 80 -20.31 -14.56 1.76
CA PRO A 80 -19.79 -13.70 2.81
C PRO A 80 -18.79 -12.68 2.23
N VAL A 81 -18.65 -11.54 2.92
CA VAL A 81 -17.56 -10.59 2.70
C VAL A 81 -16.24 -11.33 2.98
N PRO A 82 -15.28 -11.31 2.05
CA PRO A 82 -14.03 -12.06 2.21
C PRO A 82 -13.12 -11.46 3.29
N SER A 83 -12.20 -12.26 3.83
CA SER A 83 -11.22 -11.86 4.85
C SER A 83 -10.09 -10.97 4.30
N ASN A 84 -9.17 -10.54 5.18
CA ASN A 84 -7.88 -9.92 4.84
C ASN A 84 -8.04 -8.65 3.96
N HIS A 85 -8.76 -7.65 4.48
CA HIS A 85 -9.07 -6.42 3.74
C HIS A 85 -7.81 -5.55 3.57
N ASP A 86 -7.34 -5.43 2.33
CA ASP A 86 -6.04 -4.83 2.05
C ASP A 86 -6.14 -3.56 1.17
N GLY A 87 -5.25 -3.38 0.20
CA GLY A 87 -5.18 -2.25 -0.72
C GLY A 87 -6.53 -1.84 -1.28
N MET A 88 -6.78 -0.52 -1.29
CA MET A 88 -8.06 0.01 -1.70
C MET A 88 -7.91 1.38 -2.35
N THR A 89 -8.77 1.64 -3.34
CA THR A 89 -8.91 2.96 -3.95
C THR A 89 -10.35 3.44 -3.92
N ALA A 90 -10.52 4.76 -3.85
CA ALA A 90 -11.80 5.43 -4.08
C ALA A 90 -11.81 6.13 -5.44
N LEU A 91 -12.80 5.81 -6.26
CA LEU A 91 -12.92 6.27 -7.65
C LEU A 91 -14.25 7.00 -7.86
N PRO A 92 -14.29 8.04 -8.71
CA PRO A 92 -15.51 8.79 -8.97
C PRO A 92 -16.56 7.94 -9.70
N GLY A 93 -17.78 7.95 -9.18
CA GLY A 93 -18.96 7.34 -9.78
C GLY A 93 -19.96 8.37 -10.30
N ARG A 94 -20.91 7.91 -11.13
CA ARG A 94 -21.98 8.79 -11.67
C ARG A 94 -22.85 9.36 -10.55
N GLY A 95 -23.26 10.63 -10.69
CA GLY A 95 -24.20 11.26 -9.76
C GLY A 95 -23.63 11.54 -8.36
N GLY A 96 -22.33 11.80 -8.26
CA GLY A 96 -21.66 12.06 -6.97
C GLY A 96 -21.46 10.82 -6.11
N ARG A 97 -21.53 9.63 -6.72
CA ARG A 97 -21.22 8.37 -6.05
C ARG A 97 -19.71 8.18 -5.94
N VAL A 98 -19.31 7.34 -4.99
CA VAL A 98 -17.94 6.86 -4.87
C VAL A 98 -17.94 5.35 -5.07
N HIS A 99 -17.01 4.85 -5.87
CA HIS A 99 -16.73 3.44 -5.96
C HIS A 99 -15.47 3.11 -5.17
N LEU A 100 -15.56 2.16 -4.24
CA LEU A 100 -14.38 1.57 -3.62
C LEU A 100 -14.07 0.24 -4.32
N VAL A 101 -12.81 0.01 -4.65
CA VAL A 101 -12.31 -1.34 -4.98
C VAL A 101 -11.37 -1.73 -3.86
N ARG A 102 -11.66 -2.84 -3.19
CA ARG A 102 -10.91 -3.34 -2.03
C ARG A 102 -10.34 -4.71 -2.36
N ASN A 103 -9.04 -4.86 -2.17
CA ASN A 103 -8.35 -6.13 -2.26
C ASN A 103 -8.64 -7.01 -1.06
N HIS A 104 -8.51 -8.31 -1.28
CA HIS A 104 -8.54 -9.34 -0.26
C HIS A 104 -7.25 -10.15 -0.38
N GLU A 105 -6.31 -9.95 0.55
CA GLU A 105 -4.99 -10.59 0.58
C GLU A 105 -5.08 -12.04 1.10
N ASN A 106 -6.09 -12.76 0.60
CA ASN A 106 -6.41 -14.10 1.05
C ASN A 106 -5.37 -15.09 0.52
N ARG A 107 -4.62 -15.66 1.46
CA ARG A 107 -3.77 -16.84 1.27
C ARG A 107 -4.64 -18.12 1.17
N PRO A 108 -4.07 -19.28 0.77
CA PRO A 108 -4.81 -20.55 0.71
C PRO A 108 -5.49 -20.98 2.02
N THR A 109 -5.13 -20.38 3.15
CA THR A 109 -5.70 -20.63 4.48
C THR A 109 -6.83 -19.67 4.87
N ALA A 110 -7.18 -18.71 4.01
CA ALA A 110 -8.17 -17.68 4.32
C ALA A 110 -9.51 -18.24 4.82
N LYS A 111 -10.03 -17.62 5.88
CA LYS A 111 -11.28 -18.01 6.56
C LYS A 111 -12.50 -17.80 5.65
N PHE A 112 -12.59 -16.62 5.04
CA PHE A 112 -13.62 -16.29 4.05
C PHE A 112 -12.95 -15.98 2.71
N PRO A 113 -12.87 -16.95 1.78
CA PRO A 113 -12.29 -16.71 0.46
C PRO A 113 -13.20 -15.80 -0.38
N VAL A 114 -12.63 -15.15 -1.40
CA VAL A 114 -13.44 -14.41 -2.38
C VAL A 114 -14.31 -15.41 -3.16
N PRO A 115 -15.65 -15.25 -3.19
CA PRO A 115 -16.52 -16.17 -3.91
C PRO A 115 -16.18 -16.25 -5.39
N THR A 116 -16.16 -17.46 -5.95
CA THR A 116 -15.94 -17.68 -7.38
C THR A 116 -17.17 -17.27 -8.17
N ILE A 117 -16.98 -16.42 -9.18
CA ILE A 117 -18.03 -15.90 -10.05
C ILE A 117 -17.65 -16.14 -11.51
N GLU A 118 -18.59 -16.70 -12.29
CA GLU A 118 -18.38 -16.96 -13.71
C GLU A 118 -18.07 -15.66 -14.47
N GLY A 119 -16.98 -15.69 -15.25
CA GLY A 119 -16.46 -14.54 -16.01
C GLY A 119 -15.61 -13.56 -15.19
N LEU A 120 -15.53 -13.71 -13.87
CA LEU A 120 -14.69 -12.90 -12.97
C LEU A 120 -13.65 -13.73 -12.20
N THR A 121 -13.56 -15.03 -12.45
CA THR A 121 -12.63 -15.93 -11.75
C THR A 121 -11.42 -16.26 -12.64
N TYR A 122 -10.21 -15.93 -12.18
CA TYR A 122 -8.97 -16.28 -12.88
C TYR A 122 -8.64 -17.77 -12.67
N ASP A 123 -8.31 -18.18 -11.45
CA ASP A 123 -8.07 -19.56 -11.04
C ASP A 123 -9.03 -19.93 -9.89
N PRO A 124 -9.95 -20.90 -10.05
CA PRO A 124 -10.86 -21.29 -8.97
C PRO A 124 -10.17 -21.76 -7.68
N ALA A 125 -8.89 -22.14 -7.72
CA ALA A 125 -8.10 -22.45 -6.53
C ALA A 125 -7.61 -21.19 -5.78
N GLY A 126 -7.54 -20.05 -6.47
CA GLY A 126 -7.25 -18.74 -5.89
C GLY A 126 -8.33 -18.31 -4.90
N LYS A 127 -7.91 -17.87 -3.71
CA LYS A 127 -8.80 -17.39 -2.64
C LYS A 127 -8.83 -15.88 -2.50
N GLY A 128 -7.90 -15.19 -3.16
CA GLY A 128 -7.83 -13.74 -3.27
C GLY A 128 -8.76 -13.18 -4.32
N GLY A 129 -8.74 -11.85 -4.43
CA GLY A 129 -9.56 -11.08 -5.35
C GLY A 129 -9.84 -9.69 -4.83
N CYS A 130 -10.84 -9.06 -5.43
CA CYS A 130 -11.34 -7.76 -5.00
C CYS A 130 -12.85 -7.79 -4.83
N THR A 131 -13.35 -6.97 -3.92
CA THR A 131 -14.75 -6.56 -3.88
C THR A 131 -14.89 -5.10 -4.30
N ALA A 132 -16.05 -4.76 -4.88
CA ALA A 132 -16.39 -3.39 -5.26
C ALA A 132 -17.61 -2.90 -4.48
N LEU A 133 -17.45 -1.78 -3.77
CA LEU A 133 -18.52 -1.08 -3.07
C LEU A 133 -18.93 0.15 -3.86
N THR A 134 -20.23 0.46 -3.85
CA THR A 134 -20.74 1.76 -4.34
C THR A 134 -21.38 2.51 -3.18
N LEU A 135 -20.91 3.73 -2.96
CA LEU A 135 -21.35 4.61 -1.90
C LEU A 135 -22.13 5.80 -2.46
N ASP A 136 -23.11 6.30 -1.71
CA ASP A 136 -23.67 7.63 -1.93
C ASP A 136 -22.78 8.74 -1.31
N SER A 137 -23.15 10.01 -1.53
CA SER A 137 -22.43 11.17 -1.00
C SER A 137 -22.44 11.30 0.52
N ARG A 138 -23.20 10.44 1.21
CA ARG A 138 -23.24 10.38 2.68
C ARG A 138 -22.52 9.16 3.22
N ASN A 139 -21.78 8.41 2.39
CA ASN A 139 -21.11 7.16 2.72
C ASN A 139 -22.08 6.03 3.12
N ASN A 140 -23.31 5.99 2.58
CA ASN A 140 -24.16 4.82 2.70
C ASN A 140 -23.79 3.80 1.61
N VAL A 141 -23.66 2.53 1.98
CA VAL A 141 -23.34 1.46 1.03
C VAL A 141 -24.59 1.09 0.22
N LEU A 142 -24.58 1.43 -1.07
CA LEU A 142 -25.66 1.14 -2.01
C LEU A 142 -25.54 -0.27 -2.61
N SER A 143 -24.31 -0.74 -2.85
CA SER A 143 -24.03 -2.10 -3.30
C SER A 143 -22.63 -2.53 -2.86
N GLU A 144 -22.44 -3.83 -2.70
CA GLU A 144 -21.16 -4.50 -2.46
C GLU A 144 -21.21 -5.85 -3.18
N ARG A 145 -20.18 -6.16 -3.97
CA ARG A 145 -20.13 -7.34 -4.85
C ARG A 145 -18.70 -7.79 -5.11
N VAL A 146 -18.52 -9.02 -5.58
CA VAL A 146 -17.24 -9.50 -6.11
C VAL A 146 -16.88 -8.74 -7.39
N ALA A 147 -15.65 -8.27 -7.49
CA ALA A 147 -15.13 -7.55 -8.65
C ALA A 147 -14.16 -8.42 -9.47
N ILE A 148 -13.30 -9.17 -8.80
CA ILE A 148 -12.46 -10.22 -9.39
C ILE A 148 -12.24 -11.29 -8.32
N ALA A 149 -12.15 -12.54 -8.73
CA ALA A 149 -11.93 -13.69 -7.86
C ALA A 149 -10.88 -14.62 -8.46
N GLY A 150 -10.40 -15.57 -7.67
CA GLY A 150 -9.48 -16.58 -8.15
C GLY A 150 -8.08 -16.04 -8.44
N THR A 151 -7.74 -14.88 -7.89
CA THR A 151 -6.37 -14.38 -7.80
C THR A 151 -5.79 -14.77 -6.43
N ALA A 152 -4.52 -14.50 -6.21
CA ALA A 152 -3.78 -14.93 -5.02
C ALA A 152 -3.15 -13.76 -4.30
N VAL A 153 -3.33 -13.69 -2.97
CA VAL A 153 -2.57 -12.77 -2.09
C VAL A 153 -2.60 -11.34 -2.64
N ASN A 154 -3.81 -10.82 -2.91
CA ASN A 154 -3.95 -9.48 -3.45
C ASN A 154 -3.60 -8.44 -2.37
N CYS A 155 -2.38 -7.91 -2.38
CA CYS A 155 -1.89 -6.97 -1.38
C CYS A 155 -2.36 -5.54 -1.69
N ALA A 156 -1.51 -4.68 -2.24
CA ALA A 156 -1.89 -3.37 -2.74
C ALA A 156 -2.15 -3.29 -4.26
N GLY A 157 -1.77 -2.17 -4.87
CA GLY A 157 -2.12 -1.84 -6.23
C GLY A 157 -2.05 -0.34 -6.51
N GLY A 158 -2.81 0.10 -7.50
CA GLY A 158 -2.86 1.53 -7.82
C GLY A 158 -3.98 1.91 -8.80
N PRO A 159 -4.52 3.14 -8.68
CA PRO A 159 -5.56 3.61 -9.58
C PRO A 159 -4.98 4.00 -10.94
N THR A 160 -5.74 3.73 -12.00
CA THR A 160 -5.42 4.22 -13.34
C THR A 160 -6.02 5.61 -13.60
N PRO A 161 -5.45 6.41 -14.52
CA PRO A 161 -6.03 7.69 -14.93
C PRO A 161 -7.44 7.58 -15.55
N TRP A 162 -7.86 6.38 -15.96
CA TRP A 162 -9.18 6.10 -16.53
C TRP A 162 -10.14 5.42 -15.54
N HIS A 163 -9.85 5.54 -14.25
CA HIS A 163 -10.73 5.13 -13.14
C HIS A 163 -10.99 3.62 -13.06
N THR A 164 -9.94 2.83 -13.26
CA THR A 164 -9.89 1.41 -12.87
C THR A 164 -8.85 1.22 -11.76
N TRP A 165 -8.89 0.07 -11.10
CA TRP A 165 -7.90 -0.34 -10.11
C TRP A 165 -7.00 -1.42 -10.72
N LEU A 166 -5.68 -1.31 -10.54
CA LEU A 166 -4.75 -2.41 -10.81
C LEU A 166 -4.47 -3.11 -9.48
N THR A 167 -5.00 -4.32 -9.31
CA THR A 167 -4.73 -5.15 -8.13
C THR A 167 -3.48 -6.00 -8.38
N CYS A 168 -2.65 -6.15 -7.36
CA CYS A 168 -1.35 -6.83 -7.43
C CYS A 168 -1.38 -8.13 -6.63
N GLU A 169 -0.90 -9.23 -7.21
CA GLU A 169 -0.66 -10.48 -6.48
C GLU A 169 0.76 -10.47 -5.89
N GLU A 170 0.84 -10.60 -4.57
CA GLU A 170 2.08 -10.59 -3.77
C GLU A 170 2.59 -12.04 -3.59
N THR A 171 2.87 -12.72 -4.71
CA THR A 171 3.32 -14.11 -4.70
C THR A 171 4.10 -14.47 -5.96
N GLU A 172 4.94 -15.49 -5.87
CA GLU A 172 5.59 -16.14 -7.02
C GLU A 172 5.19 -17.61 -7.13
N ASP A 173 3.99 -17.97 -6.68
CA ASP A 173 3.51 -19.33 -6.85
C ASP A 173 3.23 -19.66 -8.33
N LYS A 174 3.53 -20.90 -8.71
CA LYS A 174 3.25 -21.45 -10.04
C LYS A 174 2.12 -22.48 -9.95
N ALA A 175 1.56 -22.83 -11.11
CA ALA A 175 0.63 -23.95 -11.20
C ALA A 175 1.24 -25.20 -10.56
N GLY A 176 0.46 -25.89 -9.71
CA GLY A 176 0.91 -27.02 -8.92
C GLY A 176 1.36 -26.68 -7.49
N THR A 177 1.64 -25.42 -7.18
CA THR A 177 1.93 -24.96 -5.81
C THR A 177 0.62 -24.55 -5.12
N ASN A 178 0.46 -24.86 -3.83
CA ASN A 178 -0.70 -24.43 -3.02
C ASN A 178 -2.09 -24.77 -3.59
N GLY A 179 -2.16 -25.76 -4.50
CA GLY A 179 -3.38 -26.17 -5.18
C GLY A 179 -3.75 -25.33 -6.41
N TYR A 180 -2.94 -24.33 -6.77
CA TYR A 180 -3.15 -23.51 -7.95
C TYR A 180 -3.10 -24.33 -9.24
N THR A 181 -3.98 -24.00 -10.17
CA THR A 181 -4.07 -24.58 -11.50
C THR A 181 -3.43 -23.69 -12.57
N LYS A 182 -3.12 -22.44 -12.22
CA LYS A 182 -2.44 -21.45 -13.06
C LYS A 182 -1.27 -20.82 -12.32
N ASP A 183 -0.39 -20.18 -13.08
CA ASP A 183 0.67 -19.35 -12.50
C ASP A 183 0.06 -18.08 -11.90
N HIS A 184 0.61 -17.63 -10.78
CA HIS A 184 0.26 -16.42 -10.07
C HIS A 184 1.48 -15.48 -9.97
N GLY A 185 1.26 -14.29 -9.40
CA GLY A 185 2.21 -13.19 -9.32
C GLY A 185 1.99 -12.14 -10.39
N PHE A 186 0.74 -11.94 -10.82
CA PHE A 186 0.40 -10.99 -11.88
C PHE A 186 -0.43 -9.81 -11.37
N ILE A 187 -0.41 -8.73 -12.15
CA ILE A 187 -1.34 -7.60 -11.99
C ILE A 187 -2.62 -7.87 -12.78
N PHE A 188 -3.77 -7.48 -12.22
CA PHE A 188 -5.08 -7.53 -12.88
C PHE A 188 -5.76 -6.16 -12.86
N GLU A 189 -6.48 -5.82 -13.93
CA GLU A 189 -7.29 -4.61 -13.98
C GLU A 189 -8.73 -4.89 -13.51
N VAL A 190 -9.28 -3.99 -12.68
CA VAL A 190 -10.62 -4.07 -12.12
C VAL A 190 -11.40 -2.79 -12.43
N ASP A 191 -12.48 -2.92 -13.20
CA ASP A 191 -13.46 -1.84 -13.41
C ASP A 191 -14.46 -1.84 -12.23
N PRO A 192 -14.50 -0.79 -11.40
CA PRO A 192 -15.40 -0.76 -10.24
C PRO A 192 -16.88 -0.68 -10.60
N ALA A 193 -17.22 -0.08 -11.74
CA ALA A 193 -18.59 0.19 -12.13
C ALA A 193 -19.22 -1.03 -12.81
N ASP A 194 -18.44 -1.73 -13.62
CA ASP A 194 -18.83 -3.00 -14.24
C ASP A 194 -17.62 -3.94 -14.34
N PRO A 195 -17.38 -4.79 -13.31
CA PRO A 195 -16.23 -5.66 -13.27
C PRO A 195 -16.15 -6.66 -14.42
N ARG A 196 -17.27 -6.95 -15.13
CA ARG A 196 -17.26 -7.85 -16.29
C ARG A 196 -16.56 -7.24 -17.51
N ARG A 197 -16.41 -5.91 -17.56
CA ARG A 197 -15.66 -5.23 -18.63
C ARG A 197 -14.16 -5.52 -18.55
N SER A 198 -13.64 -5.61 -17.33
CA SER A 198 -12.26 -5.99 -17.10
C SER A 198 -12.12 -7.52 -17.00
N GLY A 199 -13.04 -8.24 -16.36
CA GLY A 199 -12.92 -9.68 -16.19
C GLY A 199 -11.64 -10.05 -15.43
N ALA A 200 -11.23 -11.32 -15.53
CA ALA A 200 -10.07 -11.85 -14.81
C ALA A 200 -8.92 -12.19 -15.77
N VAL A 201 -8.30 -11.15 -16.34
CA VAL A 201 -7.22 -11.28 -17.34
C VAL A 201 -5.90 -10.76 -16.76
N PRO A 202 -4.87 -11.62 -16.59
CA PRO A 202 -3.59 -11.19 -16.07
C PRO A 202 -2.86 -10.29 -17.07
N LEU A 203 -2.21 -9.23 -16.59
CA LEU A 203 -1.38 -8.31 -17.37
C LEU A 203 0.07 -8.83 -17.44
N THR A 204 0.25 -9.99 -18.06
CA THR A 204 1.52 -10.76 -18.01
C THR A 204 2.77 -10.00 -18.51
N ALA A 205 2.60 -9.01 -19.39
CA ALA A 205 3.71 -8.19 -19.89
C ALA A 205 4.28 -7.22 -18.83
N MET A 206 3.55 -6.97 -17.74
CA MET A 206 4.01 -6.19 -16.58
C MET A 206 4.89 -7.03 -15.65
N GLY A 207 5.01 -8.33 -15.93
CA GLY A 207 5.94 -9.22 -15.24
C GLY A 207 5.29 -10.06 -14.15
N ARG A 208 6.07 -11.01 -13.65
CA ARG A 208 5.63 -12.01 -12.68
C ARG A 208 6.59 -12.11 -11.48
N PHE A 209 6.20 -11.49 -10.38
CA PHE A 209 6.95 -11.40 -9.12
C PHE A 209 5.98 -11.03 -7.98
N GLN A 210 6.48 -10.82 -6.76
CA GLN A 210 5.68 -10.36 -5.61
C GLN A 210 5.30 -8.88 -5.79
N HIS A 211 4.27 -8.58 -6.58
CA HIS A 211 3.85 -7.20 -6.81
C HIS A 211 3.18 -6.64 -5.56
N GLU A 212 3.66 -5.50 -5.09
CA GLU A 212 3.05 -4.81 -3.96
C GLU A 212 2.12 -3.69 -4.43
N ALA A 213 2.70 -2.58 -4.88
CA ALA A 213 1.95 -1.40 -5.29
C ALA A 213 2.40 -0.87 -6.65
N ILE A 214 1.52 -0.09 -7.28
CA ILE A 214 1.83 0.57 -8.55
C ILE A 214 1.46 2.05 -8.54
N ALA A 215 2.16 2.81 -9.38
CA ALA A 215 1.84 4.20 -9.67
C ALA A 215 1.85 4.44 -11.18
N VAL A 216 0.78 5.05 -11.72
CA VAL A 216 0.71 5.41 -13.14
C VAL A 216 1.08 6.87 -13.32
N ASP A 217 2.06 7.16 -14.18
CA ASP A 217 2.32 8.52 -14.68
C ASP A 217 1.09 8.97 -15.50
N PRO A 218 0.31 9.97 -15.04
CA PRO A 218 -0.91 10.38 -15.71
C PRO A 218 -0.66 11.12 -17.03
N ARG A 219 0.58 11.52 -17.33
CA ARG A 219 0.97 12.23 -18.56
C ARG A 219 1.53 11.29 -19.62
N LEU A 220 2.31 10.29 -19.21
CA LEU A 220 3.00 9.39 -20.13
C LEU A 220 2.42 7.97 -20.14
N GLY A 221 1.60 7.60 -19.16
CA GLY A 221 1.05 6.26 -19.02
C GLY A 221 2.09 5.20 -18.65
N ILE A 222 3.27 5.59 -18.19
CA ILE A 222 4.28 4.67 -17.62
C ILE A 222 3.73 4.16 -16.29
N VAL A 223 3.82 2.85 -16.06
CA VAL A 223 3.46 2.24 -14.77
C VAL A 223 4.75 1.97 -14.01
N TYR A 224 4.83 2.37 -12.74
CA TYR A 224 5.92 2.04 -11.83
C TYR A 224 5.43 1.00 -10.84
N GLU A 225 6.27 0.03 -10.52
CA GLU A 225 5.87 -1.19 -9.79
C GLU A 225 6.95 -1.54 -8.75
N THR A 226 6.52 -1.99 -7.58
CA THR A 226 7.38 -2.43 -6.48
C THR A 226 7.30 -3.95 -6.31
N GLU A 227 8.43 -4.57 -5.96
CA GLU A 227 8.50 -6.00 -5.63
C GLU A 227 8.83 -6.19 -4.15
N ASP A 228 7.88 -6.74 -3.40
CA ASP A 228 8.05 -7.01 -1.97
C ASP A 228 8.79 -8.35 -1.74
N ALA A 229 10.06 -8.38 -2.14
CA ALA A 229 10.94 -9.49 -1.82
C ALA A 229 11.87 -9.14 -0.66
N PHE A 230 11.79 -9.94 0.40
CA PHE A 230 12.56 -9.77 1.64
C PHE A 230 13.65 -10.82 1.86
N LEU A 231 13.81 -11.79 0.95
CA LEU A 231 14.89 -12.78 0.96
C LEU A 231 15.94 -12.45 -0.11
N GLU A 232 17.23 -12.53 0.24
CA GLU A 232 18.33 -12.17 -0.66
C GLU A 232 18.39 -13.06 -1.92
N PRO A 233 18.65 -12.48 -3.10
CA PRO A 233 18.68 -11.03 -3.38
C PRO A 233 17.28 -10.42 -3.34
N PHE A 234 17.19 -9.19 -2.83
CA PHE A 234 15.94 -8.51 -2.51
C PHE A 234 15.18 -7.99 -3.75
N GLY A 235 14.04 -7.36 -3.52
CA GLY A 235 13.18 -6.83 -4.59
C GLY A 235 13.81 -5.72 -5.43
N LEU A 236 13.21 -5.48 -6.59
CA LEU A 236 13.58 -4.41 -7.52
C LEU A 236 12.46 -3.38 -7.67
N PHE A 237 12.83 -2.16 -8.07
CA PHE A 237 11.86 -1.14 -8.50
C PHE A 237 11.76 -1.13 -10.02
N TYR A 238 10.56 -1.23 -10.56
CA TYR A 238 10.31 -1.41 -11.99
C TYR A 238 9.61 -0.21 -12.62
N ARG A 239 9.70 -0.14 -13.95
CA ARG A 239 8.76 0.58 -14.80
C ARG A 239 8.31 -0.28 -15.97
N PHE A 240 7.03 -0.22 -16.27
CA PHE A 240 6.44 -0.76 -17.47
C PHE A 240 6.10 0.36 -18.46
N LEU A 241 6.50 0.15 -19.72
CA LEU A 241 6.25 1.04 -20.85
C LEU A 241 5.16 0.42 -21.74
N PRO A 242 3.88 0.81 -21.61
CA PRO A 242 2.81 0.20 -22.38
C PRO A 242 2.92 0.53 -23.87
N LYS A 243 2.48 -0.38 -24.74
CA LYS A 243 2.33 -0.11 -26.19
C LYS A 243 1.18 0.86 -26.49
N LYS A 244 0.18 0.93 -25.60
CA LYS A 244 -0.97 1.84 -25.70
C LYS A 244 -1.12 2.63 -24.40
N PRO A 245 -0.19 3.54 -24.09
CA PRO A 245 -0.26 4.32 -22.87
C PRO A 245 -1.51 5.20 -22.88
N LEU A 246 -2.17 5.34 -21.73
CA LEU A 246 -3.36 6.18 -21.57
C LEU A 246 -4.54 5.81 -22.50
N GLY A 247 -4.59 4.56 -22.99
CA GLY A 247 -5.63 4.09 -23.92
C GLY A 247 -6.98 3.75 -23.27
N GLY A 248 -7.13 3.95 -21.96
CA GLY A 248 -8.33 3.59 -21.21
C GLY A 248 -8.34 2.12 -20.73
N ALA A 249 -9.50 1.69 -20.22
CA ALA A 249 -9.68 0.34 -19.69
C ALA A 249 -9.33 -0.74 -20.73
N GLY A 250 -8.54 -1.73 -20.32
CA GLY A 250 -8.06 -2.83 -21.15
C GLY A 250 -6.87 -2.49 -22.06
N SER A 251 -6.40 -1.23 -22.09
CA SER A 251 -5.30 -0.82 -22.98
C SER A 251 -3.96 -1.47 -22.64
N LEU A 252 -3.70 -1.75 -21.35
CA LEU A 252 -2.47 -2.38 -20.87
C LEU A 252 -2.29 -3.82 -21.41
N ARG A 253 -3.37 -4.48 -21.83
CA ARG A 253 -3.33 -5.81 -22.48
C ARG A 253 -2.60 -5.82 -23.82
N ALA A 254 -2.36 -4.65 -24.43
CA ALA A 254 -1.53 -4.55 -25.62
C ALA A 254 -0.06 -4.97 -25.35
N GLY A 255 0.32 -5.12 -24.08
CA GLY A 255 1.68 -5.41 -23.65
C GLY A 255 2.56 -4.17 -23.71
N GLY A 256 3.86 -4.37 -23.49
CA GLY A 256 4.81 -3.29 -23.33
C GLY A 256 6.22 -3.83 -23.14
N ARG A 257 7.08 -3.03 -22.51
CA ARG A 257 8.40 -3.44 -22.03
C ARG A 257 8.49 -3.19 -20.53
N LEU A 258 8.90 -4.20 -19.78
CA LEU A 258 9.22 -4.08 -18.37
C LEU A 258 10.72 -3.78 -18.22
N GLN A 259 11.06 -2.84 -17.35
CA GLN A 259 12.43 -2.46 -17.06
C GLN A 259 12.65 -2.34 -15.56
N ALA A 260 13.81 -2.76 -15.07
CA ALA A 260 14.24 -2.57 -13.68
C ALA A 260 15.14 -1.33 -13.54
N MET A 261 15.05 -0.65 -12.40
CA MET A 261 15.85 0.52 -12.07
C MET A 261 17.30 0.12 -11.74
N ARG A 262 18.25 0.87 -12.28
CA ARG A 262 19.65 0.84 -11.84
C ARG A 262 20.09 2.23 -11.42
N VAL A 263 20.53 2.36 -10.18
CA VAL A 263 21.22 3.52 -9.64
C VAL A 263 22.73 3.29 -9.81
N PRO A 264 23.44 4.07 -10.65
CA PRO A 264 24.86 3.84 -10.90
C PRO A 264 25.69 3.86 -9.61
N GLY A 265 26.42 2.77 -9.34
CA GLY A 265 27.28 2.64 -8.16
C GLY A 265 26.56 2.30 -6.85
N VAL A 266 25.24 2.07 -6.88
CA VAL A 266 24.44 1.72 -5.69
C VAL A 266 23.75 0.37 -5.95
N PRO A 267 24.34 -0.76 -5.52
CA PRO A 267 23.73 -2.08 -5.70
C PRO A 267 22.57 -2.34 -4.73
N ASP A 268 22.55 -1.66 -3.59
CA ASP A 268 21.53 -1.81 -2.56
C ASP A 268 21.16 -0.42 -2.01
N LEU A 269 19.87 -0.06 -2.06
CA LEU A 269 19.37 1.22 -1.56
C LEU A 269 19.56 1.40 -0.06
N SER A 270 19.57 0.31 0.72
CA SER A 270 19.75 0.37 2.18
C SER A 270 21.10 0.99 2.58
N SER A 271 22.10 0.96 1.70
CA SER A 271 23.39 1.62 1.90
C SER A 271 23.31 3.14 2.01
N ILE A 272 22.18 3.74 1.61
CA ILE A 272 21.96 5.19 1.63
C ILE A 272 21.09 5.54 2.83
N GLN A 273 21.63 6.33 3.74
CA GLN A 273 20.98 6.68 5.02
C GLN A 273 20.74 8.19 5.17
N ASP A 274 21.46 9.02 4.39
CA ASP A 274 21.36 10.47 4.49
C ASP A 274 20.15 11.00 3.74
N THR A 275 19.15 11.54 4.45
CA THR A 275 18.02 12.15 3.77
C THR A 275 18.45 13.36 2.94
N GLY A 276 17.89 13.48 1.72
CA GLY A 276 18.30 14.45 0.72
C GLY A 276 19.39 13.94 -0.24
N ALA A 277 19.99 12.77 0.04
CA ALA A 277 20.88 12.11 -0.89
C ALA A 277 20.21 11.96 -2.26
N THR A 278 20.93 12.36 -3.31
CA THR A 278 20.39 12.49 -4.66
C THR A 278 21.32 11.83 -5.67
N PHE A 279 20.72 11.04 -6.56
CA PHE A 279 21.41 10.32 -7.62
C PHE A 279 20.82 10.73 -8.97
N ASP A 280 21.68 11.25 -9.85
CA ASP A 280 21.32 11.59 -11.21
C ASP A 280 21.67 10.46 -12.19
N GLY A 281 21.06 10.51 -13.38
CA GLY A 281 21.41 9.59 -14.45
C GLY A 281 20.86 8.18 -14.25
N ILE A 282 19.79 8.01 -13.48
CA ILE A 282 19.13 6.72 -13.23
C ILE A 282 18.92 5.97 -14.54
N GLU A 283 19.45 4.75 -14.61
CA GLU A 283 19.37 3.84 -15.74
C GLU A 283 18.13 2.94 -15.58
N TRP A 284 17.58 2.51 -16.71
CA TRP A 284 16.48 1.54 -16.75
C TRP A 284 16.87 0.42 -17.71
N VAL A 285 16.90 -0.79 -17.21
CA VAL A 285 17.42 -1.97 -17.90
C VAL A 285 16.25 -2.88 -18.23
N ASP A 286 16.14 -3.32 -19.49
CA ASP A 286 15.09 -4.27 -19.88
C ASP A 286 15.18 -5.54 -19.02
N VAL A 287 14.04 -5.98 -18.49
CA VAL A 287 13.95 -7.27 -17.78
C VAL A 287 14.10 -8.40 -18.82
N PRO A 288 15.09 -9.31 -18.67
CA PRO A 288 15.35 -10.34 -19.67
C PRO A 288 14.16 -11.27 -19.95
N ASP A 289 13.53 -11.79 -18.90
CA ASP A 289 12.34 -12.61 -18.96
C ASP A 289 11.29 -12.10 -17.94
N PRO A 290 10.33 -11.27 -18.35
CA PRO A 290 9.32 -10.74 -17.42
C PRO A 290 8.39 -11.84 -16.88
N LEU A 291 8.26 -12.98 -17.54
CA LEU A 291 7.38 -14.06 -17.07
C LEU A 291 8.03 -14.95 -16.01
N ALA A 292 9.33 -14.78 -15.75
CA ALA A 292 10.08 -15.61 -14.81
C ALA A 292 9.84 -17.12 -15.04
N VAL A 293 9.91 -17.55 -16.30
CA VAL A 293 9.61 -18.94 -16.71
C VAL A 293 10.52 -19.90 -15.95
N GLU A 294 11.81 -19.58 -15.90
CA GLU A 294 12.82 -20.37 -15.20
C GLU A 294 13.33 -19.66 -13.95
N THR A 295 13.58 -18.36 -14.03
CA THR A 295 14.28 -17.59 -13.00
C THR A 295 13.44 -16.40 -12.56
N PRO A 296 13.10 -16.29 -11.26
CA PRO A 296 12.48 -15.09 -10.68
C PRO A 296 13.17 -13.80 -11.16
N VAL A 297 12.40 -12.74 -11.41
CA VAL A 297 12.92 -11.54 -12.10
C VAL A 297 14.13 -10.95 -11.39
N ARG A 298 14.08 -10.80 -10.05
CA ARG A 298 15.20 -10.30 -9.25
C ARG A 298 16.47 -11.16 -9.30
N LEU A 299 16.38 -12.42 -9.74
CA LEU A 299 17.51 -13.35 -9.85
C LEU A 299 18.14 -13.39 -11.25
N GLN A 300 17.62 -12.63 -12.20
CA GLN A 300 18.09 -12.67 -13.58
C GLN A 300 19.39 -11.88 -13.78
N ASP A 301 20.15 -12.24 -14.82
CA ASP A 301 21.37 -11.53 -15.19
C ASP A 301 21.04 -10.20 -15.91
N PHE A 302 21.22 -9.09 -15.20
CA PHE A 302 21.09 -7.73 -15.75
C PHE A 302 22.39 -7.20 -16.39
N GLY A 303 23.36 -8.10 -16.64
CA GLY A 303 24.65 -7.82 -17.24
C GLY A 303 25.70 -7.35 -16.22
N PRO A 304 26.92 -7.02 -16.69
CA PRO A 304 28.09 -6.82 -15.82
C PRO A 304 27.99 -5.62 -14.86
N LYS A 305 27.01 -4.73 -15.07
CA LYS A 305 26.75 -3.60 -14.18
C LYS A 305 25.76 -3.93 -13.04
N GLY A 306 25.21 -5.15 -12.99
CA GLY A 306 24.25 -5.60 -11.98
C GLY A 306 22.91 -4.85 -12.02
N ILE A 307 22.13 -4.89 -10.96
CA ILE A 307 20.90 -4.10 -10.80
C ILE A 307 20.84 -3.57 -9.36
N THR A 308 20.00 -2.56 -9.10
CA THR A 308 19.84 -2.01 -7.75
C THR A 308 18.70 -2.73 -7.05
N HIS A 309 19.00 -3.34 -5.89
CA HIS A 309 18.06 -4.01 -5.02
C HIS A 309 17.65 -3.13 -3.84
N ALA A 310 16.52 -3.48 -3.22
CA ALA A 310 16.13 -2.98 -1.90
C ALA A 310 15.23 -4.02 -1.21
N GLN A 311 15.43 -4.19 0.10
CA GLN A 311 14.58 -5.06 0.91
C GLN A 311 13.20 -4.43 1.12
N LYS A 312 12.15 -5.25 1.00
CA LYS A 312 10.75 -4.89 1.28
C LYS A 312 10.29 -3.62 0.58
N LEU A 313 10.29 -3.61 -0.76
CA LEU A 313 9.77 -2.49 -1.55
C LEU A 313 8.24 -2.56 -1.58
N GLU A 314 7.57 -1.58 -0.96
CA GLU A 314 6.11 -1.65 -0.78
C GLU A 314 5.35 -0.50 -1.46
N GLY A 315 4.69 0.36 -0.68
CA GLY A 315 3.79 1.39 -1.20
C GLY A 315 4.40 2.21 -2.33
N CYS A 316 3.61 2.48 -3.37
CA CYS A 316 4.04 3.18 -4.58
C CYS A 316 2.94 4.16 -5.00
N TYR A 317 3.27 5.44 -5.20
CA TYR A 317 2.28 6.44 -5.60
C TYR A 317 2.86 7.57 -6.46
N TRP A 318 1.97 8.20 -7.21
CA TRP A 318 2.30 9.36 -8.02
C TRP A 318 1.96 10.66 -7.29
N GLY A 319 2.93 11.57 -7.17
CA GLY A 319 2.78 12.88 -6.54
C GLY A 319 3.38 13.99 -7.38
N GLY A 320 2.55 14.95 -7.80
CA GLY A 320 2.96 16.06 -8.66
C GLY A 320 3.48 15.59 -10.03
N ARG A 321 4.80 15.44 -10.16
CA ARG A 321 5.49 14.97 -11.38
C ARG A 321 6.44 13.79 -11.14
N CYS A 322 6.38 13.22 -9.94
CA CYS A 322 7.31 12.21 -9.46
C CYS A 322 6.52 10.97 -9.03
N VAL A 323 7.21 9.84 -9.06
CA VAL A 323 6.79 8.63 -8.35
C VAL A 323 7.55 8.56 -7.04
N TYR A 324 6.88 8.04 -6.03
CA TYR A 324 7.45 7.78 -4.72
C TYR A 324 7.22 6.31 -4.39
N PHE A 325 8.19 5.68 -3.73
CA PHE A 325 8.08 4.29 -3.32
C PHE A 325 8.71 4.08 -1.94
N VAL A 326 8.23 3.07 -1.23
CA VAL A 326 8.65 2.73 0.13
C VAL A 326 9.63 1.56 0.11
N SER A 327 10.63 1.59 0.98
CA SER A 327 11.38 0.41 1.42
C SER A 327 11.16 0.30 2.93
N SER A 328 10.40 -0.69 3.36
CA SER A 328 9.71 -0.62 4.66
C SER A 328 10.60 -1.01 5.82
N PHE A 329 11.58 -1.86 5.56
CA PHE A 329 12.75 -2.04 6.42
C PHE A 329 13.91 -2.60 5.61
N ALA A 330 15.09 -2.52 6.21
CA ALA A 330 16.24 -3.32 5.80
C ALA A 330 16.96 -3.83 7.05
N HIS A 331 17.42 -5.07 6.98
CA HIS A 331 18.16 -5.73 8.03
C HIS A 331 19.47 -6.30 7.50
N GLY A 332 20.59 -5.84 8.04
CA GLY A 332 21.91 -6.34 7.69
C GLY A 332 22.11 -7.80 8.08
N ALA A 333 21.36 -8.29 9.06
CA ALA A 333 21.30 -9.71 9.40
C ALA A 333 20.72 -10.59 8.28
N ASP A 334 19.88 -10.02 7.41
CA ASP A 334 19.25 -10.70 6.27
C ASP A 334 20.02 -10.51 4.96
N GLY A 335 21.12 -9.72 4.98
CA GLY A 335 21.97 -9.46 3.81
C GLY A 335 21.94 -8.01 3.30
N SER A 336 21.14 -7.12 3.89
CA SER A 336 21.11 -5.70 3.49
C SER A 336 22.41 -4.98 3.82
N ALA A 337 22.79 -3.99 3.01
CA ALA A 337 24.01 -3.20 3.21
C ALA A 337 24.00 -2.33 4.47
N ALA A 338 22.82 -1.92 4.96
CA ALA A 338 22.65 -1.31 6.27
C ALA A 338 21.24 -1.53 6.82
N ASP A 339 21.08 -1.31 8.13
CA ASP A 339 19.77 -1.35 8.79
C ASP A 339 18.99 -0.05 8.56
N HIS A 340 17.70 -0.15 8.31
CA HIS A 340 16.75 0.96 8.46
C HIS A 340 15.35 0.45 8.79
N PHE A 341 14.50 1.31 9.37
CA PHE A 341 13.15 0.96 9.82
C PHE A 341 12.06 1.50 8.89
N GLY A 342 12.49 2.01 7.73
CA GLY A 342 11.64 2.54 6.68
C GLY A 342 12.38 3.62 5.89
N GLN A 343 12.10 3.70 4.59
CA GLN A 343 12.60 4.76 3.71
C GLN A 343 11.52 5.11 2.69
N ILE A 344 11.40 6.39 2.36
CA ILE A 344 10.61 6.83 1.20
C ILE A 344 11.55 7.47 0.20
N TRP A 345 11.54 6.91 -1.00
CA TRP A 345 12.31 7.36 -2.14
C TRP A 345 11.43 8.11 -3.11
N ARG A 346 12.00 9.11 -3.79
CA ARG A 346 11.36 9.91 -4.83
C ARG A 346 12.13 9.79 -6.12
N TYR A 347 11.47 9.39 -7.19
CA TYR A 347 12.02 9.42 -8.54
C TYR A 347 11.33 10.49 -9.40
N ASP A 348 12.13 11.39 -9.99
CA ASP A 348 11.69 12.36 -11.00
C ASP A 348 12.06 11.84 -12.42
N PRO A 349 11.07 11.38 -13.21
CA PRO A 349 11.34 10.80 -14.53
C PRO A 349 11.92 11.81 -15.53
N LYS A 350 11.57 13.09 -15.41
CA LYS A 350 12.05 14.15 -16.32
C LYS A 350 13.50 14.56 -16.02
N LEU A 351 13.92 14.50 -14.75
CA LEU A 351 15.32 14.73 -14.38
C LEU A 351 16.17 13.45 -14.41
N ARG A 352 15.53 12.27 -14.43
CA ARG A 352 16.18 10.97 -14.18
C ARG A 352 16.95 11.01 -12.86
N ARG A 353 16.27 11.49 -11.81
CA ARG A 353 16.84 11.75 -10.49
C ARG A 353 16.10 10.95 -9.43
N LEU A 354 16.84 10.20 -8.62
CA LEU A 354 16.35 9.54 -7.42
C LEU A 354 16.80 10.33 -6.18
N THR A 355 15.91 10.55 -5.21
CA THR A 355 16.22 11.24 -3.96
C THR A 355 15.62 10.47 -2.78
N LEU A 356 16.41 10.21 -1.75
CA LEU A 356 15.91 9.71 -0.48
C LEU A 356 15.23 10.86 0.27
N VAL A 357 13.91 10.81 0.46
CA VAL A 357 13.15 11.95 1.01
C VAL A 357 12.75 11.75 2.46
N ILE A 358 12.68 10.52 2.95
CA ILE A 358 12.38 10.16 4.35
C ILE A 358 13.18 8.92 4.74
N VAL A 359 13.69 8.91 5.98
CA VAL A 359 14.23 7.72 6.66
C VAL A 359 13.58 7.60 8.03
N PHE A 360 13.16 6.39 8.40
CA PHE A 360 12.65 6.02 9.72
C PHE A 360 13.81 5.36 10.50
N GLY A 361 14.08 5.82 11.73
CA GLY A 361 15.29 5.50 12.49
C GLY A 361 15.02 4.82 13.85
N PRO A 362 16.03 4.16 14.45
CA PRO A 362 15.94 3.32 15.65
C PRO A 362 15.56 4.04 16.95
N ASP A 363 15.52 5.37 16.96
CA ASP A 363 15.04 6.17 18.10
C ASP A 363 13.49 6.15 18.24
N THR A 364 12.80 5.36 17.40
CA THR A 364 11.40 4.97 17.57
C THR A 364 11.31 3.89 18.66
N ASP A 365 10.88 4.27 19.86
CA ASP A 365 10.49 3.32 20.92
C ASP A 365 9.42 2.37 20.36
N VAL A 366 9.50 1.06 20.61
CA VAL A 366 8.49 0.05 20.21
C VAL A 366 7.11 0.22 20.89
N GLN A 367 6.98 1.14 21.84
CA GLN A 367 5.70 1.64 22.38
C GLN A 367 5.25 2.95 21.72
N LEU A 368 6.11 3.56 20.91
CA LEU A 368 5.83 4.66 20.00
C LEU A 368 5.71 4.11 18.57
N PRO A 369 4.88 4.73 17.73
CA PRO A 369 4.76 4.34 16.33
C PRO A 369 5.98 4.74 15.48
N GLY A 370 6.26 3.99 14.41
CA GLY A 370 7.16 4.41 13.33
C GLY A 370 7.91 3.31 12.56
N GLU A 371 7.50 2.04 12.58
CA GLU A 371 8.19 0.94 11.89
C GLU A 371 7.32 0.34 10.77
N SER A 372 7.95 -0.14 9.69
CA SER A 372 7.30 -0.80 8.56
C SER A 372 6.17 0.02 7.93
N PRO A 373 6.46 1.24 7.40
CA PRO A 373 5.49 1.94 6.57
C PRO A 373 5.20 1.07 5.35
N ASP A 374 3.93 0.79 5.10
CA ASP A 374 3.52 0.00 3.92
C ASP A 374 2.66 0.88 3.01
N ASN A 375 1.35 0.87 3.23
CA ASN A 375 0.38 1.51 2.36
C ASN A 375 0.37 3.04 2.58
N ILE A 376 0.49 3.81 1.50
CA ILE A 376 0.53 5.28 1.56
C ILE A 376 -0.46 5.98 0.62
N CYS A 377 -1.00 7.11 1.07
CA CYS A 377 -1.93 7.93 0.28
C CYS A 377 -1.68 9.42 0.48
N LEU A 378 -1.91 10.22 -0.56
CA LEU A 378 -1.90 11.68 -0.42
C LEU A 378 -3.18 12.17 0.27
N ALA A 379 -3.01 12.90 1.36
CA ALA A 379 -4.09 13.61 2.01
C ALA A 379 -4.52 14.86 1.21
N PRO A 380 -5.82 15.21 1.19
CA PRO A 380 -6.33 16.41 0.51
C PRO A 380 -5.68 17.71 0.97
N SER A 381 -5.27 17.77 2.25
CA SER A 381 -4.55 18.90 2.85
C SER A 381 -3.07 18.98 2.43
N GLY A 382 -2.59 18.10 1.55
CA GLY A 382 -1.20 18.08 1.10
C GLY A 382 -0.24 17.55 2.14
N GLY A 383 -0.63 16.47 2.83
CA GLY A 383 0.20 15.58 3.66
C GLY A 383 0.21 14.15 3.09
N LEU A 384 0.96 13.23 3.69
CA LEU A 384 0.86 11.80 3.43
C LEU A 384 0.10 11.13 4.56
N MET A 385 -0.75 10.16 4.23
CA MET A 385 -1.22 9.16 5.18
C MET A 385 -0.42 7.89 4.97
N VAL A 386 0.03 7.30 6.07
CA VAL A 386 0.87 6.09 6.08
C VAL A 386 0.22 5.08 7.02
N CYS A 387 -0.12 3.92 6.51
CA CYS A 387 -0.48 2.78 7.33
C CYS A 387 0.78 2.10 7.87
N GLU A 388 0.75 1.69 9.13
CA GLU A 388 1.76 0.80 9.69
C GLU A 388 1.34 -0.65 9.57
N ASP A 389 2.33 -1.50 9.28
CA ASP A 389 2.31 -2.95 9.44
C ASP A 389 3.48 -3.36 10.38
N GLY A 390 3.38 -2.93 11.64
CA GLY A 390 4.40 -3.16 12.65
C GLY A 390 4.02 -4.22 13.69
N ASN A 391 4.93 -4.60 14.58
CA ASN A 391 4.58 -5.39 15.76
C ASN A 391 4.11 -4.47 16.90
N GLY A 392 2.79 -4.32 17.12
CA GLY A 392 2.29 -3.56 18.26
C GLY A 392 0.95 -2.86 18.05
N ALA A 393 0.82 -1.65 18.60
CA ALA A 393 -0.36 -0.82 18.39
C ALA A 393 -0.36 -0.27 16.97
N GLN A 394 -1.43 -0.54 16.21
CA GLN A 394 -1.52 -0.17 14.81
C GLN A 394 -2.15 1.20 14.63
N HIS A 395 -1.58 1.99 13.73
CA HIS A 395 -2.01 3.36 13.47
C HIS A 395 -2.04 3.70 11.98
N VAL A 396 -2.76 4.77 11.67
CA VAL A 396 -2.55 5.56 10.46
C VAL A 396 -1.84 6.83 10.88
N PHE A 397 -0.67 7.10 10.31
CA PHE A 397 0.05 8.36 10.49
C PHE A 397 -0.28 9.36 9.42
N GLY A 398 -0.31 10.62 9.79
CA GLY A 398 -0.16 11.72 8.85
C GLY A 398 1.24 12.30 8.91
N VAL A 399 1.82 12.61 7.76
CA VAL A 399 3.06 13.40 7.61
C VAL A 399 2.69 14.77 7.06
N THR A 400 2.99 15.84 7.80
CA THR A 400 2.78 17.22 7.33
C THR A 400 3.79 17.60 6.25
N ARG A 401 3.60 18.79 5.65
CA ARG A 401 4.60 19.41 4.76
C ARG A 401 5.94 19.69 5.43
N GLY A 402 5.94 19.93 6.74
CA GLY A 402 7.14 20.21 7.53
C GLY A 402 7.85 18.95 7.99
N GLY A 403 7.23 17.78 7.86
CA GLY A 403 7.78 16.50 8.33
C GLY A 403 7.44 16.12 9.73
N GLU A 404 6.54 16.88 10.33
CA GLU A 404 5.95 16.45 11.57
C GLU A 404 5.00 15.29 11.29
N VAL A 405 5.14 14.23 12.08
CA VAL A 405 4.21 13.12 12.06
C VAL A 405 3.30 13.16 13.25
N TYR A 406 2.04 12.84 12.97
CA TYR A 406 0.98 12.79 13.94
C TYR A 406 0.13 11.53 13.72
N ALA A 407 -0.36 10.94 14.80
CA ALA A 407 -1.30 9.85 14.71
C ALA A 407 -2.66 10.36 14.22
N MET A 408 -3.15 9.84 13.10
CA MET A 408 -4.47 10.14 12.53
C MET A 408 -5.53 9.14 12.99
N ALA A 409 -5.16 7.88 13.18
CA ALA A 409 -6.06 6.85 13.70
C ALA A 409 -5.30 5.78 14.48
N ARG A 410 -5.97 5.11 15.41
CA ARG A 410 -5.43 3.91 16.08
C ARG A 410 -6.46 2.79 16.10
N GLY A 411 -6.03 1.59 15.73
CA GLY A 411 -6.84 0.38 15.75
C GLY A 411 -7.12 -0.06 17.19
N ARG A 412 -8.39 -0.38 17.47
CA ARG A 412 -8.84 -0.92 18.77
C ARG A 412 -9.50 -2.30 18.64
N GLN A 413 -9.45 -2.88 17.45
CA GLN A 413 -9.95 -4.23 17.19
C GLN A 413 -8.95 -5.26 17.73
N ASN A 414 -9.23 -5.79 18.93
CA ASN A 414 -8.37 -6.80 19.55
C ASN A 414 -8.54 -8.15 18.86
N ILE A 415 -7.48 -8.64 18.20
CA ILE A 415 -7.44 -9.93 17.52
C ILE A 415 -6.83 -11.05 18.37
N GLY A 416 -6.20 -10.68 19.49
CA GLY A 416 -5.62 -11.59 20.46
C GLY A 416 -6.63 -11.97 21.55
N THR A 417 -6.14 -12.01 22.78
CA THR A 417 -6.99 -12.27 23.96
C THR A 417 -7.10 -11.02 24.83
N PRO A 418 -8.05 -10.93 25.77
CA PRO A 418 -8.08 -9.82 26.73
C PRO A 418 -6.80 -9.72 27.59
N GLN A 419 -6.08 -10.82 27.80
CA GLN A 419 -4.85 -10.88 28.61
C GLN A 419 -3.58 -10.64 27.81
N ALA A 420 -3.61 -10.91 26.51
CA ALA A 420 -2.54 -10.68 25.54
C ALA A 420 -3.18 -10.05 24.29
N PRO A 421 -3.46 -8.74 24.32
CA PRO A 421 -4.11 -8.06 23.21
C PRO A 421 -3.15 -7.92 22.03
N GLU A 422 -3.70 -8.08 20.84
CA GLU A 422 -3.03 -7.88 19.56
C GLU A 422 -3.97 -7.03 18.69
N TRP A 423 -3.43 -6.26 17.75
CA TRP A 423 -4.21 -5.32 16.95
C TRP A 423 -3.96 -5.59 15.47
N GLY A 424 -5.04 -5.66 14.69
CA GLY A 424 -4.93 -5.82 13.24
C GLY A 424 -4.32 -4.59 12.58
N GLU A 425 -3.42 -4.82 11.63
CA GLU A 425 -2.79 -3.80 10.78
C GLU A 425 -3.81 -2.98 9.99
N PHE A 426 -3.42 -1.77 9.62
CA PHE A 426 -4.19 -0.96 8.69
C PHE A 426 -3.66 -1.13 7.27
N ALA A 427 -4.58 -1.12 6.31
CA ALA A 427 -4.25 -1.21 4.90
C ALA A 427 -5.23 -0.37 4.07
N GLY A 428 -4.90 -0.15 2.80
CA GLY A 428 -5.78 0.46 1.80
C GLY A 428 -6.28 1.86 2.15
N VAL A 429 -5.45 2.71 2.76
CA VAL A 429 -5.82 4.10 3.02
C VAL A 429 -6.02 4.86 1.70
N THR A 430 -7.16 5.53 1.54
CA THR A 430 -7.49 6.32 0.34
C THR A 430 -8.48 7.44 0.68
N PHE A 431 -8.65 8.41 -0.21
CA PHE A 431 -9.60 9.52 -0.01
C PHE A 431 -10.70 9.52 -1.06
N SER A 432 -11.91 9.91 -0.66
CA SER A 432 -12.99 10.19 -1.59
C SER A 432 -12.53 11.20 -2.66
N PRO A 433 -13.09 11.16 -3.89
CA PRO A 433 -12.70 12.08 -4.95
C PRO A 433 -12.86 13.57 -4.60
N ASP A 434 -13.77 13.91 -3.68
CA ASP A 434 -13.92 15.27 -3.16
C ASP A 434 -12.91 15.59 -2.03
N GLY A 435 -12.31 14.60 -1.38
CA GLY A 435 -11.37 14.75 -0.27
C GLY A 435 -12.04 14.93 1.10
N ASP A 436 -13.35 14.73 1.22
CA ASP A 436 -14.10 14.94 2.47
C ASP A 436 -14.21 13.67 3.34
N THR A 437 -13.78 12.52 2.82
CA THR A 437 -13.77 11.23 3.53
C THR A 437 -12.45 10.50 3.29
N MET A 438 -11.80 10.06 4.36
CA MET A 438 -10.74 9.04 4.27
C MET A 438 -11.39 7.66 4.42
N TYR A 439 -11.07 6.73 3.54
CA TYR A 439 -11.40 5.33 3.70
C TYR A 439 -10.13 4.58 4.12
N VAL A 440 -10.29 3.59 4.99
CA VAL A 440 -9.18 2.75 5.46
C VAL A 440 -9.70 1.39 5.86
N ASN A 441 -8.91 0.34 5.63
CA ASN A 441 -9.20 -1.01 6.06
C ASN A 441 -8.38 -1.35 7.32
N CYS A 442 -9.01 -2.08 8.23
CA CYS A 442 -8.28 -2.95 9.15
C CYS A 442 -8.25 -4.33 8.49
N TYR A 443 -7.07 -4.92 8.38
CA TYR A 443 -6.83 -6.15 7.64
C TYR A 443 -7.51 -7.37 8.27
N THR A 444 -7.32 -7.53 9.59
CA THR A 444 -7.89 -8.63 10.38
C THR A 444 -8.43 -8.14 11.73
N PRO A 445 -9.66 -8.52 12.14
CA PRO A 445 -10.72 -8.96 11.25
C PRO A 445 -11.02 -7.88 10.20
N GLY A 446 -11.17 -8.29 8.94
CA GLY A 446 -11.41 -7.40 7.82
C GLY A 446 -12.53 -6.41 8.10
N THR A 447 -12.22 -5.11 8.20
CA THR A 447 -13.21 -4.06 8.45
C THR A 447 -12.87 -2.80 7.66
N THR A 448 -13.79 -2.30 6.85
CA THR A 448 -13.63 -1.07 6.07
C THR A 448 -14.31 0.10 6.77
N PHE A 449 -13.58 1.17 7.02
CA PHE A 449 -14.06 2.40 7.66
C PHE A 449 -14.16 3.56 6.67
N ALA A 450 -15.15 4.44 6.88
CA ALA A 450 -15.22 5.77 6.29
C ALA A 450 -15.07 6.81 7.41
N VAL A 451 -13.95 7.53 7.42
CA VAL A 451 -13.61 8.56 8.40
C VAL A 451 -13.90 9.94 7.83
N THR A 452 -14.80 10.67 8.50
CA THR A 452 -15.21 12.02 8.13
C THR A 452 -14.87 13.00 9.24
N GLY A 453 -14.50 14.22 8.88
CA GLY A 453 -14.09 15.23 9.84
C GLY A 453 -13.51 16.45 9.14
N PRO A 454 -12.79 17.30 9.88
CA PRO A 454 -12.25 18.55 9.37
C PRO A 454 -10.98 18.34 8.50
N TRP A 455 -11.07 17.53 7.42
CA TRP A 455 -9.96 17.26 6.50
C TRP A 455 -9.40 18.50 5.77
N ARG A 456 -10.16 19.59 5.80
CA ARG A 456 -9.81 20.88 5.20
C ARG A 456 -9.60 21.98 6.26
N ARG A 457 -9.07 21.65 7.43
CA ARG A 457 -8.69 22.68 8.41
C ARG A 457 -7.25 23.13 8.27
#